data_AF-A0A965DNI2-F1
#
_entry.id   AF-A0A965DNI2-F1
#
_cell.length_a   1.000
_cell.length_b   1.000
_cell.length_c   1.000
_cell.angle_alpha   90.00
_cell.angle_beta   90.00
_cell.angle_gamma   90.00
#
_symmetry.space_group_name_H-M   'P 1'
#
loop_
_entity.id
_entity.type
_entity.pdbx_description
1 polymer ?
#
loop_
_entity_poly.entity_id
_entity_poly.type
_entity_poly.pdbx_seq_one_letter_code
_entity_poly.pdbx_strand_id
1 'polypeptide(L)'
;MSFRFLLLCGLFPWVMWSQKTHVIKGFEALNAKNFGIALEVFNRSQSSHPSIASFGLFKLYFDSKEFNSVDSAWHYLHRSMQYFVTDSIQLKSNLRAMFYSLGWTRSNLWEQYQALANEKFEALTEAENLQGLTEFLESNPQFRQYAEVERYRDSLWLDLCDNRDLFCLIALKSKSPSSFFREEIERQIDVKSFEGWVVNNTESELSTYLQYHPYSRYIVPAQDELYRIFVQKQDTNEYQRFLKRYPSNRNVNKIWKAYFHASIGNYEPAKMLIFLSLHPDYPFKDQVVQELKWYGKVLFPIMNQKDLYGFMDEEGSLVVGFAYEEVNDFHEGLAAVMKNSRYGVITTNGEVAVEFVYDLISDFQSGHAIVKIEDKFGLIDRNGKTVIPCVYEDLQFVFTDLLLFLEDGQYGVMNLQGQRKIAPKFPDFLPVDDNFALVSDGQGKGVLHSSLDLLIPCASDEIKIINEGFLVKNQGKTGVVDFLGRQVVPCDYDEISPTIFPFLLVRKDKKFFHLSTKNWRIVTVPTEVFEGWKEVSVFNGSNFLVQRKGNQYWVDTLGKLTKATKLPTVEFSGQILVANQTSNGNLGIFDRQGTALTGMDFQEVQLLGSMRWCFGPK
;
A
#
# COMPACT_ATOMS: atom_id res chain seq x y z
N MET A 1 20.17 -33.20 -105.66
CA MET A 1 20.96 -34.30 -106.25
C MET A 1 21.98 -34.74 -105.19
N SER A 2 21.74 -35.83 -104.47
CA SER A 2 22.16 -37.22 -104.79
C SER A 2 23.38 -37.66 -103.96
N PHE A 3 23.13 -38.58 -103.03
CA PHE A 3 23.93 -39.72 -102.51
C PHE A 3 25.41 -39.52 -102.10
N ARG A 4 25.87 -39.79 -100.85
CA ARG A 4 25.95 -41.01 -99.99
C ARG A 4 27.27 -41.80 -100.13
N PHE A 5 27.73 -42.27 -98.95
CA PHE A 5 28.71 -43.32 -98.59
C PHE A 5 30.16 -42.90 -98.29
N LEU A 6 30.73 -42.97 -97.07
CA LEU A 6 30.88 -43.99 -95.97
C LEU A 6 32.06 -44.96 -96.12
N LEU A 7 32.72 -45.14 -94.96
CA LEU A 7 33.62 -46.19 -94.47
C LEU A 7 35.13 -45.98 -94.69
N LEU A 8 36.03 -46.32 -93.75
CA LEU A 8 36.09 -46.42 -92.28
C LEU A 8 37.39 -47.21 -92.00
N CYS A 9 38.08 -46.82 -90.93
CA CYS A 9 39.08 -47.59 -90.19
C CYS A 9 40.40 -47.92 -90.92
N GLY A 10 41.57 -47.72 -90.31
CA GLY A 10 41.85 -47.30 -88.95
C GLY A 10 43.34 -47.46 -88.65
N LEU A 11 43.78 -46.69 -87.65
CA LEU A 11 44.67 -47.09 -86.55
C LEU A 11 46.10 -47.56 -86.92
N PHE A 12 47.21 -47.09 -86.35
CA PHE A 12 47.54 -46.17 -85.25
C PHE A 12 49.09 -46.25 -85.13
N PRO A 13 49.77 -45.66 -84.13
CA PRO A 13 50.17 -44.25 -84.07
C PRO A 13 51.71 -44.10 -83.91
N TRP A 14 52.18 -42.87 -84.04
CA TRP A 14 53.44 -42.41 -83.45
C TRP A 14 53.22 -40.96 -83.00
N VAL A 15 53.02 -40.69 -81.70
CA VAL A 15 53.22 -39.34 -81.13
C VAL A 15 53.66 -39.42 -79.66
N MET A 16 54.97 -39.23 -79.48
CA MET A 16 55.69 -38.35 -78.54
C MET A 16 55.09 -37.90 -77.19
N TRP A 17 55.93 -38.04 -76.17
CA TRP A 17 55.87 -37.48 -74.82
C TRP A 17 56.43 -36.04 -74.76
N SER A 18 55.77 -35.13 -74.02
CA SER A 18 56.38 -34.05 -73.19
C SER A 18 55.30 -33.07 -72.70
N GLN A 19 54.52 -33.44 -71.67
CA GLN A 19 53.67 -32.50 -70.93
C GLN A 19 54.24 -32.30 -69.52
N LYS A 20 55.10 -31.29 -69.34
CA LYS A 20 55.09 -30.54 -68.08
C LYS A 20 53.72 -29.85 -68.06
N THR A 21 52.88 -30.19 -67.11
CA THR A 21 51.49 -29.74 -67.03
C THR A 21 51.43 -28.22 -67.22
N HIS A 22 50.70 -27.73 -68.24
CA HIS A 22 50.65 -26.31 -68.61
C HIS A 22 50.34 -25.38 -67.42
N VAL A 23 49.59 -25.89 -66.44
CA VAL A 23 49.27 -25.20 -65.18
C VAL A 23 50.51 -24.83 -64.32
N ILE A 24 51.63 -25.57 -64.42
CA ILE A 24 52.89 -25.25 -63.72
C ILE A 24 53.43 -23.90 -64.18
N LYS A 25 53.40 -23.64 -65.50
CA LYS A 25 53.83 -22.36 -66.07
C LYS A 25 53.00 -21.19 -65.54
N GLY A 26 51.76 -21.45 -65.13
CA GLY A 26 50.89 -20.46 -64.49
C GLY A 26 51.43 -20.04 -63.12
N PHE A 27 51.84 -20.99 -62.28
CA PHE A 27 52.45 -20.66 -60.97
C PHE A 27 53.86 -20.06 -61.10
N GLU A 28 54.65 -20.49 -62.09
CA GLU A 28 55.93 -19.85 -62.41
C GLU A 28 55.73 -18.38 -62.82
N ALA A 29 54.75 -18.11 -63.68
CA ALA A 29 54.39 -16.74 -64.08
C ALA A 29 53.84 -15.92 -62.91
N LEU A 30 53.02 -16.52 -62.04
CA LEU A 30 52.49 -15.89 -60.83
C LEU A 30 53.63 -15.47 -59.87
N ASN A 31 54.60 -16.36 -59.62
CA ASN A 31 55.78 -16.06 -58.80
C ASN A 31 56.68 -14.97 -59.42
N ALA A 32 56.77 -14.94 -60.75
CA ALA A 32 57.48 -13.90 -61.48
C ALA A 32 56.70 -12.58 -61.60
N LYS A 33 55.52 -12.47 -60.98
CA LYS A 33 54.59 -11.31 -61.06
C LYS A 33 54.14 -10.97 -62.49
N ASN A 34 54.12 -11.96 -63.37
CA ASN A 34 53.57 -11.83 -64.72
C ASN A 34 52.10 -12.25 -64.74
N PHE A 35 51.26 -11.39 -64.18
CA PHE A 35 49.85 -11.68 -63.86
C PHE A 35 48.98 -11.95 -65.10
N GLY A 36 49.22 -11.26 -66.22
CA GLY A 36 48.48 -11.49 -67.47
C GLY A 36 48.71 -12.90 -68.03
N ILE A 37 49.96 -13.36 -68.03
CA ILE A 37 50.29 -14.74 -68.47
C ILE A 37 49.74 -15.76 -67.47
N ALA A 38 49.85 -15.51 -66.17
CA ALA A 38 49.29 -16.40 -65.15
C ALA A 38 47.77 -16.57 -65.32
N LEU A 39 47.03 -15.47 -65.52
CA LEU A 39 45.58 -15.47 -65.76
C LEU A 39 45.19 -16.30 -66.99
N GLU A 40 45.86 -16.08 -68.13
CA GLU A 40 45.59 -16.81 -69.38
C GLU A 40 45.86 -18.31 -69.21
N VAL A 41 46.98 -18.67 -68.57
CA VAL A 41 47.37 -20.07 -68.36
C VAL A 41 46.42 -20.78 -67.43
N PHE A 42 46.03 -20.17 -66.30
CA PHE A 42 45.09 -20.79 -65.39
C PHE A 42 43.71 -20.94 -66.02
N ASN A 43 43.20 -19.93 -66.74
CA ASN A 43 41.91 -20.04 -67.45
C ASN A 43 41.88 -21.18 -68.45
N ARG A 44 42.94 -21.35 -69.27
CA ARG A 44 43.05 -22.48 -70.20
C ARG A 44 43.17 -23.84 -69.50
N SER A 45 43.72 -23.86 -68.29
CA SER A 45 43.97 -25.09 -67.53
C SER A 45 42.76 -25.57 -66.73
N GLN A 46 41.66 -24.80 -66.67
CA GLN A 46 40.47 -25.16 -65.88
C GLN A 46 39.75 -26.42 -66.37
N SER A 47 39.90 -26.80 -67.64
CA SER A 47 39.28 -28.04 -68.18
C SER A 47 40.11 -29.28 -67.86
N SER A 48 41.44 -29.15 -67.82
CA SER A 48 42.37 -30.26 -67.55
C SER A 48 42.67 -30.46 -66.06
N HIS A 49 42.74 -29.38 -65.29
CA HIS A 49 43.06 -29.38 -63.85
C HIS A 49 42.20 -28.31 -63.13
N PRO A 50 40.87 -28.52 -63.06
CA PRO A 50 39.92 -27.55 -62.53
C PRO A 50 40.24 -27.06 -61.13
N SER A 51 40.70 -27.93 -60.21
CA SER A 51 41.01 -27.52 -58.84
C SER A 51 42.28 -26.69 -58.79
N ILE A 52 43.36 -27.18 -59.38
CA ILE A 52 44.68 -26.51 -59.33
C ILE A 52 44.66 -25.18 -60.07
N ALA A 53 44.02 -25.13 -61.24
CA ALA A 53 43.87 -23.90 -62.00
C ALA A 53 43.05 -22.86 -61.21
N SER A 54 41.98 -23.29 -60.54
CA SER A 54 41.18 -22.41 -59.69
C SER A 54 41.96 -21.98 -58.43
N PHE A 55 42.84 -22.82 -57.87
CA PHE A 55 43.74 -22.39 -56.79
C PHE A 55 44.74 -21.33 -57.24
N GLY A 56 45.26 -21.44 -58.46
CA GLY A 56 46.13 -20.43 -59.07
C GLY A 56 45.41 -19.10 -59.30
N LEU A 57 44.16 -19.16 -59.80
CA LEU A 57 43.31 -17.98 -59.96
C LEU A 57 42.94 -17.36 -58.62
N PHE A 58 42.60 -18.18 -57.62
CA PHE A 58 42.37 -17.72 -56.25
C PHE A 58 43.57 -16.89 -55.75
N LYS A 59 44.80 -17.43 -55.82
CA LYS A 59 46.00 -16.68 -55.42
C LYS A 59 46.21 -15.40 -56.22
N LEU A 60 45.93 -15.42 -57.52
CA LEU A 60 46.04 -14.23 -58.36
C LEU A 60 45.09 -13.12 -57.87
N TYR A 61 43.82 -13.45 -57.65
CA TYR A 61 42.78 -12.50 -57.22
C TYR A 61 42.88 -12.12 -55.74
N PHE A 62 43.56 -12.91 -54.91
CA PHE A 62 43.72 -12.65 -53.49
C PHE A 62 45.04 -11.92 -53.16
N ASP A 63 46.16 -12.33 -53.77
CA ASP A 63 47.50 -11.84 -53.40
C ASP A 63 47.98 -10.62 -54.22
N SER A 64 47.40 -10.36 -55.40
CA SER A 64 47.85 -9.27 -56.28
C SER A 64 47.06 -7.98 -56.05
N LYS A 65 47.74 -6.83 -56.01
CA LYS A 65 47.06 -5.53 -55.87
C LYS A 65 46.32 -5.14 -57.15
N GLU A 66 46.83 -5.56 -58.30
CA GLU A 66 46.35 -5.20 -59.63
C GLU A 66 45.07 -5.95 -60.01
N PHE A 67 44.86 -7.16 -59.49
CA PHE A 67 43.68 -7.99 -59.74
C PHE A 67 42.87 -8.24 -58.46
N ASN A 68 43.12 -7.56 -57.34
CA ASN A 68 42.46 -7.86 -56.07
C ASN A 68 40.93 -7.83 -56.21
N SER A 69 40.28 -8.97 -55.99
CA SER A 69 38.82 -9.10 -56.03
C SER A 69 38.39 -10.23 -55.12
N VAL A 70 37.81 -9.86 -53.98
CA VAL A 70 37.30 -10.81 -52.97
C VAL A 70 36.27 -11.77 -53.59
N ASP A 71 35.36 -11.30 -54.44
CA ASP A 71 34.36 -12.17 -55.07
C ASP A 71 34.94 -13.14 -56.09
N SER A 72 35.94 -12.70 -56.87
CA SER A 72 36.64 -13.60 -57.80
C SER A 72 37.48 -14.62 -57.04
N ALA A 73 38.21 -14.18 -56.02
CA ALA A 73 38.98 -15.05 -55.13
C ALA A 73 38.07 -16.10 -54.47
N TRP A 74 36.93 -15.67 -53.94
CA TRP A 74 35.90 -16.53 -53.35
C TRP A 74 35.37 -17.58 -54.33
N HIS A 75 34.97 -17.15 -55.54
CA HIS A 75 34.48 -18.03 -56.59
C HIS A 75 35.50 -19.13 -56.94
N TYR A 76 36.75 -18.74 -57.19
CA TYR A 76 37.79 -19.69 -57.57
C TYR A 76 38.24 -20.57 -56.41
N LEU A 77 38.18 -20.08 -55.17
CA LEU A 77 38.47 -20.90 -54.00
C LEU A 77 37.43 -22.01 -53.81
N HIS A 78 36.14 -21.68 -53.87
CA HIS A 78 35.07 -22.68 -53.82
C HIS A 78 35.20 -23.73 -54.92
N ARG A 79 35.48 -23.27 -56.15
CA ARG A 79 35.71 -24.18 -57.28
C ARG A 79 36.93 -25.06 -57.06
N SER A 80 38.01 -24.52 -56.51
CA SER A 80 39.20 -25.29 -56.14
C SER A 80 38.85 -26.40 -55.15
N MET A 81 38.09 -26.08 -54.10
CA MET A 81 37.66 -27.03 -53.08
C MET A 81 36.74 -28.12 -53.65
N GLN A 82 35.78 -27.73 -54.50
CA GLN A 82 34.82 -28.65 -55.13
C GLN A 82 35.50 -29.76 -55.93
N TYR A 83 36.54 -29.41 -56.71
CA TYR A 83 37.23 -30.36 -57.59
C TYR A 83 38.51 -30.97 -56.97
N PHE A 84 38.84 -30.64 -55.72
CA PHE A 84 40.11 -31.02 -55.08
C PHE A 84 40.37 -32.54 -55.11
N VAL A 85 39.37 -33.34 -54.75
CA VAL A 85 39.49 -34.81 -54.70
C VAL A 85 39.74 -35.37 -56.11
N THR A 86 39.00 -34.87 -57.10
CA THR A 86 39.10 -35.31 -58.49
C THR A 86 40.50 -35.07 -59.05
N ASP A 87 41.02 -33.86 -58.91
CA ASP A 87 42.37 -33.51 -59.37
C ASP A 87 43.44 -34.28 -58.59
N SER A 88 43.27 -34.44 -57.27
CA SER A 88 44.25 -35.11 -56.41
C SER A 88 44.49 -36.55 -56.84
N ILE A 89 43.42 -37.29 -57.15
CA ILE A 89 43.48 -38.70 -57.58
C ILE A 89 44.14 -38.84 -58.96
N GLN A 90 43.86 -37.92 -59.90
CA GLN A 90 44.35 -38.00 -61.28
C GLN A 90 45.84 -37.65 -61.44
N LEU A 91 46.46 -37.00 -60.44
CA LEU A 91 47.85 -36.57 -60.50
C LEU A 91 48.84 -37.67 -60.13
N LYS A 92 49.97 -37.71 -60.85
CA LYS A 92 51.16 -38.48 -60.46
C LYS A 92 51.70 -37.98 -59.11
N SER A 93 52.26 -38.87 -58.30
CA SER A 93 52.70 -38.61 -56.93
C SER A 93 53.68 -37.43 -56.79
N ASN A 94 54.62 -37.30 -57.72
CA ASN A 94 55.60 -36.21 -57.75
C ASN A 94 54.98 -34.83 -58.01
N LEU A 95 54.04 -34.73 -58.96
CA LEU A 95 53.32 -33.50 -59.27
C LEU A 95 52.38 -33.11 -58.11
N ARG A 96 51.73 -34.10 -57.50
CA ARG A 96 50.89 -33.90 -56.32
C ARG A 96 51.68 -33.29 -55.16
N ALA A 97 52.86 -33.83 -54.85
CA ALA A 97 53.75 -33.31 -53.80
C ALA A 97 54.19 -31.85 -54.06
N MET A 98 54.48 -31.50 -55.33
CA MET A 98 54.83 -30.14 -55.72
C MET A 98 53.67 -29.16 -55.56
N PHE A 99 52.44 -29.51 -55.98
CA PHE A 99 51.30 -28.61 -55.76
C PHE A 99 50.95 -28.50 -54.27
N TYR A 100 51.15 -29.57 -53.48
CA TYR A 100 51.01 -29.52 -52.03
C TYR A 100 52.03 -28.56 -51.39
N SER A 101 53.29 -28.53 -51.85
CA SER A 101 54.28 -27.56 -51.36
C SER A 101 53.95 -26.12 -51.78
N LEU A 102 53.19 -25.92 -52.86
CA LEU A 102 52.63 -24.61 -53.23
C LEU A 102 51.39 -24.23 -52.42
N GLY A 103 50.96 -25.06 -51.47
CA GLY A 103 49.80 -24.83 -50.61
C GLY A 103 48.48 -25.34 -51.18
N TRP A 104 48.47 -26.08 -52.30
CA TRP A 104 47.24 -26.73 -52.79
C TRP A 104 46.97 -28.00 -51.97
N THR A 105 46.61 -27.84 -50.70
CA THR A 105 46.23 -28.94 -49.80
C THR A 105 44.82 -28.69 -49.30
N ARG A 106 44.10 -29.76 -48.93
CA ARG A 106 42.73 -29.64 -48.39
C ARG A 106 42.69 -28.72 -47.16
N SER A 107 43.69 -28.86 -46.27
CA SER A 107 43.80 -28.03 -45.07
C SER A 107 44.05 -26.56 -45.42
N ASN A 108 44.98 -26.25 -46.33
CA ASN A 108 45.23 -24.86 -46.68
C ASN A 108 44.06 -24.22 -47.44
N LEU A 109 43.42 -24.93 -48.38
CA LEU A 109 42.21 -24.44 -49.05
C LEU A 109 41.10 -24.13 -48.02
N TRP A 110 40.97 -24.96 -46.99
CA TRP A 110 40.04 -24.73 -45.90
C TRP A 110 40.40 -23.50 -45.06
N GLU A 111 41.67 -23.33 -44.67
CA GLU A 111 42.09 -22.14 -43.91
C GLU A 111 41.91 -20.86 -44.73
N GLN A 112 42.17 -20.90 -46.03
CA GLN A 112 41.88 -19.77 -46.93
C GLN A 112 40.38 -19.48 -46.95
N TYR A 113 39.53 -20.51 -47.02
CA TYR A 113 38.07 -20.32 -46.99
C TYR A 113 37.62 -19.65 -45.69
N GLN A 114 38.16 -20.09 -44.55
CA GLN A 114 37.88 -19.46 -43.26
C GLN A 114 38.35 -18.00 -43.21
N ALA A 115 39.52 -17.68 -43.78
CA ALA A 115 40.05 -16.32 -43.81
C ALA A 115 39.20 -15.37 -44.64
N LEU A 116 38.85 -15.74 -45.88
CA LEU A 116 37.96 -14.92 -46.71
C LEU A 116 36.54 -14.81 -46.14
N ALA A 117 36.05 -15.88 -45.50
CA ALA A 117 34.74 -15.88 -44.87
C ALA A 117 34.72 -14.89 -43.70
N ASN A 118 35.81 -14.80 -42.94
CA ASN A 118 35.98 -13.82 -41.88
C ASN A 118 36.04 -12.39 -42.42
N GLU A 119 36.78 -12.12 -43.49
CA GLU A 119 36.83 -10.79 -44.13
C GLU A 119 35.43 -10.36 -44.63
N LYS A 120 34.68 -11.28 -45.23
CA LYS A 120 33.29 -11.03 -45.63
C LYS A 120 32.38 -10.76 -44.43
N PHE A 121 32.54 -11.52 -43.34
CA PHE A 121 31.77 -11.31 -42.12
C PHE A 121 32.07 -9.94 -41.48
N GLU A 122 33.34 -9.54 -41.39
CA GLU A 122 33.76 -8.22 -40.88
C GLU A 122 33.13 -7.09 -41.70
N ALA A 123 33.22 -7.16 -43.04
CA ALA A 123 32.61 -6.16 -43.91
C ALA A 123 31.07 -6.07 -43.77
N LEU A 124 30.39 -7.22 -43.61
CA LEU A 124 28.94 -7.26 -43.39
C LEU A 124 28.53 -6.69 -42.02
N THR A 125 29.40 -6.88 -41.01
CA THR A 125 29.23 -6.35 -39.65
C THR A 125 29.40 -4.84 -39.65
N GLU A 126 30.46 -4.31 -40.27
CA GLU A 126 30.70 -2.86 -40.39
C GLU A 126 29.57 -2.13 -41.14
N ALA A 127 28.94 -2.80 -42.11
CA ALA A 127 27.84 -2.26 -42.89
C ALA A 127 26.46 -2.43 -42.23
N GLU A 128 26.37 -3.12 -41.07
CA GLU A 128 25.10 -3.50 -40.42
C GLU A 128 24.10 -4.13 -41.41
N ASN A 129 24.59 -5.00 -42.31
CA ASN A 129 23.79 -5.52 -43.41
C ASN A 129 23.08 -6.84 -43.03
N LEU A 130 21.87 -6.73 -42.47
CA LEU A 130 21.06 -7.88 -42.04
C LEU A 130 20.81 -8.90 -43.16
N GLN A 131 20.46 -8.43 -44.37
CA GLN A 131 20.20 -9.31 -45.51
C GLN A 131 21.47 -10.06 -45.91
N GLY A 132 22.59 -9.35 -46.01
CA GLY A 132 23.88 -9.96 -46.36
C GLY A 132 24.36 -10.98 -45.32
N LEU A 133 24.17 -10.72 -44.02
CA LEU A 133 24.46 -11.69 -42.95
C LEU A 133 23.57 -12.94 -43.05
N THR A 134 22.31 -12.78 -43.44
CA THR A 134 21.37 -13.90 -43.65
C THR A 134 21.81 -14.78 -44.81
N GLU A 135 22.10 -14.16 -45.97
CA GLU A 135 22.60 -14.86 -47.17
C GLU A 135 23.97 -15.51 -46.92
N PHE A 136 24.83 -14.88 -46.11
CA PHE A 136 26.12 -15.42 -45.72
C PHE A 136 25.98 -16.72 -44.93
N LEU A 137 25.09 -16.77 -43.93
CA LEU A 137 24.83 -17.98 -43.14
C LEU A 137 24.28 -19.11 -44.02
N GLU A 138 23.33 -18.80 -44.92
CA GLU A 138 22.76 -19.78 -45.85
C GLU A 138 23.80 -20.39 -46.79
N SER A 139 24.76 -19.60 -47.24
CA SER A 139 25.81 -20.04 -48.17
C SER A 139 27.04 -20.65 -47.49
N ASN A 140 27.21 -20.46 -46.17
CA ASN A 140 28.42 -20.85 -45.43
C ASN A 140 28.16 -21.66 -44.14
N PRO A 141 27.44 -22.78 -44.19
CA PRO A 141 27.10 -23.58 -42.99
C PRO A 141 28.32 -24.20 -42.29
N GLN A 142 29.50 -24.16 -42.89
CA GLN A 142 30.72 -24.76 -42.37
C GLN A 142 31.75 -23.71 -41.91
N PHE A 143 31.36 -22.42 -41.84
CA PHE A 143 32.22 -21.37 -41.32
C PHE A 143 32.50 -21.58 -39.82
N ARG A 144 33.76 -21.40 -39.40
CA ARG A 144 34.21 -21.71 -38.02
C ARG A 144 33.51 -20.83 -36.99
N GLN A 145 33.22 -19.58 -37.33
CA GLN A 145 32.51 -18.63 -36.46
C GLN A 145 31.02 -18.50 -36.82
N TYR A 146 30.41 -19.52 -37.44
CA TYR A 146 28.99 -19.49 -37.85
C TYR A 146 28.06 -18.99 -36.74
N ALA A 147 28.26 -19.48 -35.51
CA ALA A 147 27.46 -19.07 -34.35
C ALA A 147 27.64 -17.59 -33.96
N GLU A 148 28.81 -16.99 -34.22
CA GLU A 148 29.06 -15.57 -33.98
C GLU A 148 28.34 -14.70 -35.02
N VAL A 149 28.36 -15.12 -36.28
CA VAL A 149 27.59 -14.46 -37.36
C VAL A 149 26.10 -14.56 -37.08
N GLU A 150 25.62 -15.74 -36.68
CA GLU A 150 24.22 -15.98 -36.31
C GLU A 150 23.79 -15.08 -35.15
N ARG A 151 24.62 -14.99 -34.11
CA ARG A 151 24.38 -14.14 -32.95
C ARG A 151 24.37 -12.66 -33.32
N TYR A 152 25.32 -12.18 -34.13
CA TYR A 152 25.36 -10.77 -34.53
C TYR A 152 24.16 -10.41 -35.41
N ARG A 153 23.82 -11.25 -36.40
CA ARG A 153 22.61 -11.11 -37.22
C ARG A 153 21.35 -11.02 -36.36
N ASP A 154 21.17 -11.94 -35.42
CA ASP A 154 19.98 -11.97 -34.57
C ASP A 154 19.90 -10.77 -33.63
N SER A 155 21.05 -10.28 -33.12
CA SER A 155 21.12 -9.04 -32.35
C SER A 155 20.68 -7.84 -33.18
N LEU A 156 21.23 -7.70 -34.38
CA LEU A 156 20.90 -6.62 -35.30
C LEU A 156 19.43 -6.68 -35.74
N TRP A 157 18.91 -7.88 -36.02
CA TRP A 157 17.49 -8.06 -36.35
C TRP A 157 16.60 -7.65 -35.17
N LEU A 158 16.96 -8.05 -33.94
CA LEU A 158 16.22 -7.66 -32.75
C LEU A 158 16.20 -6.15 -32.55
N ASP A 159 17.33 -5.47 -32.75
CA ASP A 159 17.42 -4.00 -32.69
C ASP A 159 16.55 -3.34 -33.77
N LEU A 160 16.53 -3.89 -34.98
CA LEU A 160 15.72 -3.39 -36.10
C LEU A 160 14.21 -3.62 -35.93
N CYS A 161 13.78 -4.56 -35.08
CA CYS A 161 12.36 -4.74 -34.77
C CYS A 161 11.77 -3.57 -33.93
N ASP A 162 12.59 -2.57 -33.59
CA ASP A 162 12.27 -1.25 -33.05
C ASP A 162 11.17 -1.28 -31.97
N ASN A 163 11.35 -2.16 -30.97
CA ASN A 163 10.55 -2.28 -29.75
C ASN A 163 9.01 -2.34 -29.92
N ARG A 164 8.45 -2.48 -31.13
CA ARG A 164 7.00 -2.28 -31.38
C ARG A 164 6.36 -3.19 -32.44
N ASP A 165 7.11 -3.85 -33.32
CA ASP A 165 6.49 -4.71 -34.33
C ASP A 165 6.47 -6.20 -33.93
N LEU A 166 5.32 -6.66 -33.47
CA LEU A 166 5.05 -8.06 -33.15
C LEU A 166 5.35 -9.01 -34.33
N PHE A 167 5.06 -8.58 -35.57
CA PHE A 167 5.30 -9.41 -36.75
C PHE A 167 6.79 -9.58 -37.05
N CYS A 168 7.60 -8.55 -36.80
CA CYS A 168 9.05 -8.62 -36.92
C CYS A 168 9.65 -9.66 -35.96
N LEU A 169 9.23 -9.64 -34.69
CA LEU A 169 9.70 -10.59 -33.68
C LEU A 169 9.26 -12.03 -33.99
N ILE A 170 8.03 -12.22 -34.49
CA ILE A 170 7.54 -13.54 -34.94
C ILE A 170 8.36 -14.04 -36.13
N ALA A 171 8.69 -13.18 -37.10
CA ALA A 171 9.52 -13.53 -38.23
C ALA A 171 10.93 -13.96 -37.78
N LEU A 172 11.56 -13.20 -36.87
CA LEU A 172 12.85 -13.56 -36.28
C LEU A 172 12.78 -14.91 -35.55
N LYS A 173 11.78 -15.14 -34.69
CA LYS A 173 11.57 -16.44 -34.02
C LYS A 173 11.43 -17.59 -35.01
N SER A 174 10.70 -17.37 -36.10
CA SER A 174 10.48 -18.40 -37.13
C SER A 174 11.73 -18.70 -37.94
N LYS A 175 12.58 -17.70 -38.18
CA LYS A 175 13.80 -17.83 -39.00
C LYS A 175 15.01 -18.30 -38.18
N SER A 176 15.05 -17.96 -36.89
CA SER A 176 16.14 -18.27 -35.96
C SER A 176 15.62 -18.95 -34.68
N PRO A 177 15.03 -20.16 -34.75
CA PRO A 177 14.43 -20.83 -33.58
C PRO A 177 15.45 -21.21 -32.50
N SER A 178 16.73 -21.33 -32.86
CA SER A 178 17.87 -21.62 -31.97
C SER A 178 18.66 -20.37 -31.56
N SER A 179 18.11 -19.17 -31.80
CA SER A 179 18.79 -17.92 -31.48
C SER A 179 19.27 -17.87 -30.03
N PHE A 180 20.45 -17.28 -29.81
CA PHE A 180 20.94 -16.95 -28.47
C PHE A 180 19.96 -16.05 -27.70
N PHE A 181 19.20 -15.20 -28.40
CA PHE A 181 18.22 -14.27 -27.81
C PHE A 181 16.81 -14.85 -27.70
N ARG A 182 16.63 -16.16 -27.85
CA ARG A 182 15.30 -16.79 -27.90
C ARG A 182 14.40 -16.39 -26.72
N GLU A 183 14.90 -16.42 -25.50
CA GLU A 183 14.10 -16.07 -24.31
C GLU A 183 13.63 -14.61 -24.35
N GLU A 184 14.50 -13.70 -24.80
CA GLU A 184 14.18 -12.28 -24.93
C GLU A 184 13.17 -12.03 -26.06
N ILE A 185 13.35 -12.68 -27.22
CA ILE A 185 12.40 -12.62 -28.34
C ILE A 185 11.03 -13.12 -27.90
N GLU A 186 10.96 -14.29 -27.25
CA GLU A 186 9.70 -14.83 -26.74
C GLU A 186 9.05 -13.90 -25.70
N ARG A 187 9.85 -13.33 -24.80
CA ARG A 187 9.36 -12.36 -23.81
C ARG A 187 8.76 -11.12 -24.48
N GLN A 188 9.44 -10.52 -25.46
CA GLN A 188 8.92 -9.35 -26.16
C GLN A 188 7.66 -9.67 -26.98
N ILE A 189 7.59 -10.85 -27.61
CA ILE A 189 6.37 -11.31 -28.30
C ILE A 189 5.20 -11.40 -27.32
N ASP A 190 5.40 -12.00 -26.14
CA ASP A 190 4.34 -12.13 -25.14
C ASP A 190 3.86 -10.77 -24.63
N VAL A 191 4.79 -9.83 -24.34
CA VAL A 191 4.49 -8.44 -23.96
C VAL A 191 3.62 -7.78 -25.03
N LYS A 192 4.08 -7.81 -26.29
CA LYS A 192 3.44 -7.08 -27.39
C LYS A 192 2.09 -7.69 -27.78
N SER A 193 1.97 -9.01 -27.69
CA SER A 193 0.70 -9.70 -27.90
C SER A 193 -0.33 -9.28 -26.85
N PHE A 194 0.09 -9.14 -25.59
CA PHE A 194 -0.79 -8.66 -24.52
C PHE A 194 -1.15 -7.17 -24.68
N GLU A 195 -0.17 -6.29 -24.89
CA GLU A 195 -0.38 -4.84 -25.11
C GLU A 195 -1.28 -4.57 -26.33
N GLY A 196 -1.13 -5.34 -27.41
CA GLY A 196 -1.97 -5.23 -28.60
C GLY A 196 -3.41 -5.71 -28.38
N TRP A 197 -3.62 -6.63 -27.44
CA TRP A 197 -4.95 -7.13 -27.10
C TRP A 197 -5.66 -6.25 -26.07
N VAL A 198 -4.94 -5.78 -25.06
CA VAL A 198 -5.45 -5.00 -23.92
C VAL A 198 -4.96 -3.56 -24.05
N VAL A 199 -5.69 -2.77 -24.83
CA VAL A 199 -5.32 -1.38 -25.15
C VAL A 199 -5.83 -0.40 -24.10
N ASN A 200 -7.08 -0.57 -23.65
CA ASN A 200 -7.76 0.37 -22.76
C ASN A 200 -7.99 -0.21 -21.36
N ASN A 201 -7.46 -1.39 -21.07
CA ASN A 201 -7.61 -2.11 -19.80
C ASN A 201 -9.09 -2.32 -19.43
N THR A 202 -9.95 -2.68 -20.39
CA THR A 202 -11.38 -2.90 -20.15
C THR A 202 -11.69 -4.34 -19.71
N GLU A 203 -12.82 -4.54 -19.03
CA GLU A 203 -13.33 -5.88 -18.67
C GLU A 203 -13.43 -6.79 -19.92
N SER A 204 -13.90 -6.25 -21.05
CA SER A 204 -14.07 -7.02 -22.28
C SER A 204 -12.73 -7.47 -22.87
N GLU A 205 -11.75 -6.58 -22.96
CA GLU A 205 -10.40 -6.89 -23.47
C GLU A 205 -9.73 -7.95 -22.58
N LEU A 206 -9.74 -7.77 -21.26
CA LEU A 206 -9.09 -8.69 -20.32
C LEU A 206 -9.78 -10.06 -20.29
N SER A 207 -11.12 -10.10 -20.26
CA SER A 207 -11.85 -11.36 -20.21
C SER A 207 -11.74 -12.16 -21.51
N THR A 208 -11.74 -11.49 -22.66
CA THR A 208 -11.47 -12.15 -23.95
C THR A 208 -10.02 -12.63 -24.04
N TYR A 209 -9.05 -11.83 -23.56
CA TYR A 209 -7.66 -12.25 -23.52
C TYR A 209 -7.48 -13.55 -22.71
N LEU A 210 -8.05 -13.60 -21.51
CA LEU A 210 -8.00 -14.79 -20.65
C LEU A 210 -8.65 -16.02 -21.28
N GLN A 211 -9.70 -15.81 -22.09
CA GLN A 211 -10.39 -16.89 -22.80
C GLN A 211 -9.56 -17.44 -23.98
N TYR A 212 -8.95 -16.56 -24.78
CA TYR A 212 -8.22 -16.95 -26.00
C TYR A 212 -6.74 -17.26 -25.74
N HIS A 213 -6.16 -16.86 -24.60
CA HIS A 213 -4.75 -17.05 -24.26
C HIS A 213 -4.51 -17.76 -22.91
N PRO A 214 -5.09 -18.96 -22.67
CA PRO A 214 -5.04 -19.67 -21.38
C PRO A 214 -3.67 -20.27 -21.02
N TYR A 215 -2.66 -20.12 -21.89
CA TYR A 215 -1.27 -20.51 -21.60
C TYR A 215 -0.28 -19.33 -21.67
N SER A 216 -0.77 -18.10 -21.80
CA SER A 216 0.10 -16.92 -21.84
C SER A 216 0.78 -16.67 -20.49
N ARG A 217 2.03 -16.17 -20.54
CA ARG A 217 2.76 -15.68 -19.36
C ARG A 217 2.04 -14.49 -18.68
N TYR A 218 1.10 -13.84 -19.39
CA TYR A 218 0.35 -12.67 -18.90
C TYR A 218 -1.02 -12.99 -18.29
N ILE A 219 -1.37 -14.26 -18.11
CA ILE A 219 -2.65 -14.63 -17.47
C ILE A 219 -2.75 -14.05 -16.07
N VAL A 220 -1.69 -14.16 -15.26
CA VAL A 220 -1.71 -13.66 -13.88
C VAL A 220 -1.89 -12.14 -13.84
N PRO A 221 -1.08 -11.33 -14.57
CA PRO A 221 -1.33 -9.90 -14.72
C PRO A 221 -2.75 -9.56 -15.19
N ALA A 222 -3.26 -10.25 -16.22
CA ALA A 222 -4.59 -10.00 -16.75
C ALA A 222 -5.70 -10.33 -15.74
N GLN A 223 -5.56 -11.41 -14.97
CA GLN A 223 -6.47 -11.76 -13.88
C GLN A 223 -6.44 -10.73 -12.74
N ASP A 224 -5.27 -10.18 -12.44
CA ASP A 224 -5.07 -9.17 -11.41
C ASP A 224 -5.63 -7.79 -11.83
N GLU A 225 -5.43 -7.38 -13.10
CA GLU A 225 -6.05 -6.17 -13.66
C GLU A 225 -7.57 -6.27 -13.71
N LEU A 226 -8.09 -7.42 -14.15
CA LEU A 226 -9.53 -7.66 -14.16
C LEU A 226 -10.11 -7.56 -12.74
N TYR A 227 -9.41 -8.09 -11.74
CA TYR A 227 -9.77 -7.95 -10.34
C TYR A 227 -9.78 -6.47 -9.88
N ARG A 228 -8.79 -5.66 -10.26
CA ARG A 228 -8.69 -4.24 -9.86
C ARG A 228 -9.89 -3.42 -10.33
N ILE A 229 -10.37 -3.66 -11.56
CA ILE A 229 -11.55 -2.97 -12.13
C ILE A 229 -12.78 -3.12 -11.23
N PHE A 230 -12.99 -4.30 -10.65
CA PHE A 230 -14.14 -4.58 -9.81
C PHE A 230 -13.97 -4.06 -8.37
N VAL A 231 -12.75 -4.08 -7.82
CA VAL A 231 -12.48 -3.61 -6.45
C VAL A 231 -12.50 -2.09 -6.31
N GLN A 232 -12.09 -1.35 -7.34
CA GLN A 232 -12.09 0.11 -7.29
C GLN A 232 -13.48 0.71 -7.05
N LYS A 233 -14.55 0.01 -7.46
CA LYS A 233 -15.93 0.51 -7.34
C LYS A 233 -16.51 0.43 -5.92
N GLN A 234 -15.95 -0.42 -5.06
CA GLN A 234 -16.47 -0.68 -3.71
C GLN A 234 -17.98 -0.99 -3.66
N ASP A 235 -18.49 -1.67 -4.69
CA ASP A 235 -19.91 -1.99 -4.86
C ASP A 235 -20.14 -3.49 -4.73
N THR A 236 -21.04 -3.87 -3.83
CA THR A 236 -21.43 -5.26 -3.57
C THR A 236 -22.01 -5.94 -4.81
N ASN A 237 -22.73 -5.22 -5.67
CA ASN A 237 -23.28 -5.76 -6.92
C ASN A 237 -22.18 -6.12 -7.93
N GLU A 238 -21.10 -5.33 -7.98
CA GLU A 238 -19.94 -5.60 -8.82
C GLU A 238 -19.21 -6.85 -8.32
N TYR A 239 -19.03 -7.00 -7.01
CA TYR A 239 -18.42 -8.21 -6.43
C TYR A 239 -19.20 -9.48 -6.75
N GLN A 240 -20.52 -9.46 -6.58
CA GLN A 240 -21.37 -10.58 -6.96
C GLN A 240 -21.24 -10.92 -8.45
N ARG A 241 -21.19 -9.90 -9.32
CA ARG A 241 -21.01 -10.10 -10.76
C ARG A 241 -19.66 -10.76 -11.07
N PHE A 242 -18.59 -10.32 -10.42
CA PHE A 242 -17.26 -10.91 -10.57
C PHE A 242 -17.26 -12.38 -10.17
N LEU A 243 -17.78 -12.70 -8.99
CA LEU A 243 -17.83 -14.07 -8.47
C LEU A 243 -18.62 -15.01 -9.40
N LYS A 244 -19.71 -14.50 -9.99
CA LYS A 244 -20.52 -15.24 -10.95
C LYS A 244 -19.83 -15.44 -12.30
N ARG A 245 -19.17 -14.40 -12.83
CA ARG A 245 -18.61 -14.40 -14.20
C ARG A 245 -17.20 -14.99 -14.27
N TYR A 246 -16.43 -14.88 -13.19
CA TYR A 246 -15.02 -15.26 -13.14
C TYR A 246 -14.67 -16.17 -11.95
N PRO A 247 -15.40 -17.28 -11.72
CA PRO A 247 -15.19 -18.15 -10.55
C PRO A 247 -13.82 -18.85 -10.50
N SER A 248 -13.11 -18.91 -11.63
CA SER A 248 -11.75 -19.49 -11.72
C SER A 248 -10.63 -18.45 -11.63
N ASN A 249 -10.95 -17.16 -11.44
CA ASN A 249 -9.93 -16.14 -11.26
C ASN A 249 -9.20 -16.36 -9.93
N ARG A 250 -7.86 -16.25 -9.93
CA ARG A 250 -7.04 -16.45 -8.72
C ARG A 250 -7.39 -15.51 -7.55
N ASN A 251 -8.01 -14.37 -7.82
CA ASN A 251 -8.38 -13.37 -6.81
C ASN A 251 -9.82 -13.54 -6.28
N VAL A 252 -10.54 -14.61 -6.64
CA VAL A 252 -11.90 -14.89 -6.15
C VAL A 252 -12.00 -14.81 -4.62
N ASN A 253 -11.02 -15.38 -3.91
CA ASN A 253 -10.97 -15.31 -2.45
C ASN A 253 -10.83 -13.87 -1.92
N LYS A 254 -10.09 -13.00 -2.62
CA LYS A 254 -9.96 -11.58 -2.25
C LYS A 254 -11.28 -10.84 -2.48
N ILE A 255 -11.99 -11.13 -3.57
CA ILE A 255 -13.32 -10.56 -3.84
C ILE A 255 -14.33 -11.04 -2.80
N TRP A 256 -14.32 -12.32 -2.43
CA TRP A 256 -15.18 -12.85 -1.37
C TRP A 256 -14.99 -12.10 -0.05
N LYS A 257 -13.74 -11.87 0.36
CA LYS A 257 -13.42 -11.07 1.55
C LYS A 257 -13.93 -9.63 1.41
N ALA A 258 -13.59 -8.96 0.30
CA ALA A 258 -14.05 -7.59 0.03
C ALA A 258 -15.58 -7.47 0.05
N TYR A 259 -16.28 -8.47 -0.50
CA TYR A 259 -17.73 -8.53 -0.50
C TYR A 259 -18.30 -8.72 0.90
N PHE A 260 -17.76 -9.68 1.67
CA PHE A 260 -18.14 -9.87 3.07
C PHE A 260 -17.98 -8.57 3.87
N HIS A 261 -16.83 -7.92 3.79
CA HIS A 261 -16.57 -6.66 4.50
C HIS A 261 -17.54 -5.54 4.11
N ALA A 262 -17.77 -5.35 2.81
CA ALA A 262 -18.72 -4.35 2.33
C ALA A 262 -20.16 -4.64 2.75
N SER A 263 -20.51 -5.91 2.96
CA SER A 263 -21.86 -6.32 3.39
C SER A 263 -22.13 -6.19 4.89
N ILE A 264 -21.11 -6.33 5.74
CA ILE A 264 -21.30 -6.32 7.20
C ILE A 264 -21.11 -4.96 7.86
N GLY A 265 -20.43 -4.01 7.21
CA GLY A 265 -20.17 -2.67 7.77
C GLY A 265 -19.36 -2.76 9.06
N ASN A 266 -19.91 -2.29 10.18
CA ASN A 266 -19.28 -2.30 11.51
C ASN A 266 -19.25 -3.69 12.18
N TYR A 267 -19.19 -4.77 11.38
CA TYR A 267 -19.03 -6.15 11.87
C TYR A 267 -20.06 -6.59 12.93
N GLU A 268 -21.32 -6.17 12.77
CA GLU A 268 -22.41 -6.63 13.63
C GLU A 268 -22.69 -8.14 13.44
N PRO A 269 -22.84 -8.94 14.52
CA PRO A 269 -23.07 -10.38 14.43
C PRO A 269 -24.27 -10.76 13.57
N ALA A 270 -25.35 -9.97 13.68
CA ALA A 270 -26.57 -10.19 12.92
C ALA A 270 -26.31 -10.09 11.41
N LYS A 271 -25.51 -9.11 10.96
CA LYS A 271 -25.15 -8.94 9.55
C LYS A 271 -24.23 -10.06 9.06
N MET A 272 -23.29 -10.51 9.89
CA MET A 272 -22.45 -11.68 9.56
C MET A 272 -23.29 -12.95 9.38
N LEU A 273 -24.22 -13.22 10.31
CA LEU A 273 -25.11 -14.38 10.23
C LEU A 273 -26.00 -14.32 8.99
N ILE A 274 -26.59 -13.15 8.69
CA ILE A 274 -27.36 -12.93 7.46
C ILE A 274 -26.49 -13.20 6.23
N PHE A 275 -25.27 -12.67 6.16
CA PHE A 275 -24.35 -12.92 5.05
C PHE A 275 -24.07 -14.41 4.86
N LEU A 276 -23.73 -15.13 5.93
CA LEU A 276 -23.47 -16.58 5.87
C LEU A 276 -24.70 -17.37 5.40
N SER A 277 -25.91 -16.93 5.79
CA SER A 277 -27.16 -17.55 5.33
C SER A 277 -27.43 -17.33 3.84
N LEU A 278 -27.06 -16.16 3.31
CA LEU A 278 -27.25 -15.79 1.91
C LEU A 278 -26.14 -16.38 1.00
N HIS A 279 -24.97 -16.65 1.57
CA HIS A 279 -23.77 -17.10 0.85
C HIS A 279 -23.17 -18.37 1.48
N PRO A 280 -23.85 -19.53 1.38
CA PRO A 280 -23.37 -20.79 1.95
C PRO A 280 -22.07 -21.31 1.30
N ASP A 281 -21.74 -20.79 0.12
CA ASP A 281 -20.53 -21.05 -0.65
C ASP A 281 -19.34 -20.14 -0.27
N TYR A 282 -19.53 -19.23 0.69
CA TYR A 282 -18.45 -18.37 1.19
C TYR A 282 -17.27 -19.19 1.73
N PRO A 283 -16.06 -19.08 1.14
CA PRO A 283 -14.93 -19.96 1.48
C PRO A 283 -14.41 -19.81 2.92
N PHE A 284 -14.70 -18.68 3.58
CA PHE A 284 -14.19 -18.37 4.92
C PHE A 284 -15.25 -18.45 6.01
N LYS A 285 -16.36 -19.17 5.76
CA LYS A 285 -17.47 -19.29 6.72
C LYS A 285 -17.04 -19.79 8.10
N ASP A 286 -16.10 -20.73 8.16
CA ASP A 286 -15.65 -21.31 9.44
C ASP A 286 -14.89 -20.27 10.29
N GLN A 287 -14.15 -19.36 9.65
CA GLN A 287 -13.47 -18.25 10.33
C GLN A 287 -14.51 -17.29 10.93
N VAL A 288 -15.54 -16.93 10.17
CA VAL A 288 -16.63 -16.06 10.66
C VAL A 288 -17.41 -16.73 11.79
N VAL A 289 -17.68 -18.04 11.70
CA VAL A 289 -18.32 -18.80 12.78
C VAL A 289 -17.46 -18.81 14.04
N GLN A 290 -16.13 -18.91 13.91
CA GLN A 290 -15.22 -18.79 15.06
C GLN A 290 -15.26 -17.40 15.66
N GLU A 291 -15.23 -16.34 14.84
CA GLU A 291 -15.33 -14.95 15.29
C GLU A 291 -16.64 -14.73 16.08
N LEU A 292 -17.77 -15.22 15.54
CA LEU A 292 -19.08 -15.15 16.19
C LEU A 292 -19.14 -15.90 17.53
N LYS A 293 -18.38 -16.98 17.72
CA LYS A 293 -18.31 -17.70 19.01
C LYS A 293 -17.66 -16.87 20.11
N TRP A 294 -16.73 -16.00 19.73
CA TRP A 294 -16.01 -15.13 20.65
C TRP A 294 -16.63 -13.73 20.74
N TYR A 295 -17.63 -13.44 19.91
CA TYR A 295 -18.33 -12.18 19.96
C TYR A 295 -18.99 -11.97 21.33
N GLY A 296 -18.68 -10.83 21.96
CA GLY A 296 -19.18 -10.47 23.29
C GLY A 296 -18.55 -11.25 24.44
N LYS A 297 -17.55 -12.12 24.18
CA LYS A 297 -16.73 -12.70 25.24
C LYS A 297 -15.61 -11.74 25.61
N VAL A 298 -15.38 -11.59 26.91
CA VAL A 298 -14.26 -10.80 27.42
C VAL A 298 -13.05 -11.71 27.59
N LEU A 299 -11.93 -11.30 26.99
CA LEU A 299 -10.63 -11.93 27.25
C LEU A 299 -9.80 -10.99 28.10
N PHE A 300 -9.19 -11.53 29.16
CA PHE A 300 -8.41 -10.75 30.10
C PHE A 300 -6.91 -10.90 29.80
N PRO A 301 -6.16 -9.80 29.71
CA PRO A 301 -4.72 -9.87 29.55
C PRO A 301 -4.09 -10.44 30.82
N ILE A 302 -3.15 -11.38 30.64
CA ILE A 302 -2.38 -11.99 31.74
C ILE A 302 -0.91 -12.05 31.38
N MET A 303 -0.05 -11.79 32.36
CA MET A 303 1.40 -11.76 32.21
C MET A 303 2.05 -12.95 32.91
N ASN A 304 3.05 -13.56 32.27
CA ASN A 304 3.86 -14.60 32.89
C ASN A 304 5.08 -14.03 33.64
N GLN A 305 5.89 -14.90 34.24
CA GLN A 305 7.11 -14.51 34.97
C GLN A 305 8.25 -13.95 34.10
N LYS A 306 8.08 -13.94 32.77
CA LYS A 306 9.06 -13.41 31.80
C LYS A 306 8.60 -12.07 31.20
N ASP A 307 7.64 -11.41 31.84
CA ASP A 307 7.04 -10.15 31.39
C ASP A 307 6.41 -10.25 29.99
N LEU A 308 5.94 -11.44 29.61
CA LEU A 308 5.19 -11.65 28.36
C LEU A 308 3.71 -11.85 28.65
N TYR A 309 2.88 -11.16 27.88
CA TYR A 309 1.44 -11.21 27.91
C TYR A 309 0.87 -12.30 27.00
N GLY A 310 -0.25 -12.86 27.46
CA GLY A 310 -1.22 -13.66 26.73
C GLY A 310 -2.63 -13.28 27.18
N PHE A 311 -3.64 -14.06 26.79
CA PHE A 311 -5.03 -13.79 27.16
C PHE A 311 -5.73 -15.03 27.70
N MET A 312 -6.55 -14.85 28.73
CA MET A 312 -7.41 -15.89 29.29
C MET A 312 -8.89 -15.57 29.13
N ASP A 313 -9.73 -16.59 29.14
CA ASP A 313 -11.19 -16.44 29.19
C ASP A 313 -11.71 -16.20 30.62
N GLU A 314 -13.04 -16.03 30.75
CA GLU A 314 -13.73 -15.81 32.02
C GLU A 314 -13.60 -16.99 32.98
N GLU A 315 -13.34 -18.19 32.46
CA GLU A 315 -13.07 -19.41 33.23
C GLU A 315 -11.61 -19.54 33.69
N GLY A 316 -10.74 -18.60 33.30
CA GLY A 316 -9.31 -18.59 33.64
C GLY A 316 -8.46 -19.53 32.78
N SER A 317 -9.00 -20.02 31.66
CA SER A 317 -8.26 -20.85 30.70
C SER A 317 -7.47 -19.96 29.74
N LEU A 318 -6.22 -20.31 29.49
CA LEU A 318 -5.36 -19.61 28.54
C LEU A 318 -5.86 -19.83 27.10
N VAL A 319 -6.30 -18.77 26.43
CA VAL A 319 -6.80 -18.80 25.04
C VAL A 319 -5.69 -18.40 24.07
N VAL A 320 -4.96 -17.33 24.38
CA VAL A 320 -3.81 -16.85 23.59
C VAL A 320 -2.56 -17.00 24.44
N GLY A 321 -1.57 -17.74 23.92
CA GLY A 321 -0.32 -18.02 24.64
C GLY A 321 0.53 -16.77 24.91
N PHE A 322 1.41 -16.86 25.91
CA PHE A 322 2.32 -15.77 26.27
C PHE A 322 3.36 -15.51 25.18
N ALA A 323 3.19 -14.43 24.41
CA ALA A 323 4.01 -14.14 23.25
C ALA A 323 4.26 -12.64 23.00
N TYR A 324 3.64 -11.75 23.79
CA TYR A 324 3.59 -10.32 23.51
C TYR A 324 4.24 -9.51 24.63
N GLU A 325 4.92 -8.43 24.26
CA GLU A 325 5.59 -7.50 25.18
C GLU A 325 4.56 -6.56 25.84
N GLU A 326 3.54 -6.16 25.08
CA GLU A 326 2.41 -5.34 25.53
C GLU A 326 1.14 -5.77 24.81
N VAL A 327 -0.02 -5.53 25.41
CA VAL A 327 -1.33 -5.86 24.87
C VAL A 327 -2.37 -4.82 25.26
N ASN A 328 -3.29 -4.53 24.35
CA ASN A 328 -4.52 -3.80 24.64
C ASN A 328 -5.67 -4.77 24.89
N ASP A 329 -6.78 -4.26 25.42
CA ASP A 329 -8.01 -5.02 25.58
C ASP A 329 -8.67 -5.32 24.23
N PHE A 330 -9.38 -6.44 24.16
CA PHE A 330 -10.14 -6.79 22.97
C PHE A 330 -11.32 -5.83 22.75
N HIS A 331 -11.31 -5.14 21.62
CA HIS A 331 -12.40 -4.30 21.13
C HIS A 331 -12.86 -4.80 19.77
N GLU A 332 -14.16 -4.96 19.60
CA GLU A 332 -14.77 -5.50 18.37
C GLU A 332 -14.19 -6.85 17.90
N GLY A 333 -13.63 -7.65 18.83
CA GLY A 333 -13.02 -8.96 18.55
C GLY A 333 -11.55 -8.90 18.09
N LEU A 334 -10.91 -7.73 18.18
CA LEU A 334 -9.50 -7.51 17.85
C LEU A 334 -8.75 -6.89 19.04
N ALA A 335 -7.47 -7.20 19.17
CA ALA A 335 -6.58 -6.57 20.16
C ALA A 335 -5.27 -6.14 19.49
N ALA A 336 -4.84 -4.91 19.74
CA ALA A 336 -3.50 -4.46 19.42
C ALA A 336 -2.50 -5.10 20.39
N VAL A 337 -1.42 -5.67 19.87
CA VAL A 337 -0.40 -6.36 20.67
C VAL A 337 0.99 -6.06 20.13
N MET A 338 1.97 -5.94 21.02
CA MET A 338 3.37 -5.64 20.68
C MET A 338 4.22 -6.90 20.68
N LYS A 339 5.04 -7.07 19.64
CA LYS A 339 6.03 -8.13 19.54
C LYS A 339 7.25 -7.62 18.78
N ASN A 340 8.45 -7.85 19.32
CA ASN A 340 9.69 -7.31 18.79
C ASN A 340 9.64 -5.78 18.62
N SER A 341 9.08 -5.08 19.62
CA SER A 341 8.96 -3.61 19.64
C SER A 341 8.15 -2.99 18.50
N ARG A 342 7.27 -3.76 17.85
CA ARG A 342 6.28 -3.27 16.88
C ARG A 342 4.91 -3.81 17.23
N TYR A 343 3.87 -3.02 16.99
CA TYR A 343 2.48 -3.43 17.16
C TYR A 343 1.93 -4.09 15.90
N GLY A 344 1.17 -5.14 16.12
CA GLY A 344 0.25 -5.77 15.18
C GLY A 344 -1.11 -5.97 15.85
N VAL A 345 -2.02 -6.63 15.15
CA VAL A 345 -3.38 -6.90 15.67
C VAL A 345 -3.62 -8.39 15.63
N ILE A 346 -4.20 -8.92 16.71
CA ILE A 346 -4.65 -10.30 16.79
C ILE A 346 -6.16 -10.40 16.96
N THR A 347 -6.71 -11.50 16.47
CA THR A 347 -8.08 -11.96 16.74
C THR A 347 -8.16 -12.65 18.10
N THR A 348 -9.39 -12.90 18.58
CA THR A 348 -9.66 -13.58 19.86
C THR A 348 -9.11 -15.00 19.96
N ASN A 349 -8.83 -15.67 18.85
CA ASN A 349 -8.16 -16.98 18.81
C ASN A 349 -6.61 -16.86 18.72
N GLY A 350 -6.06 -15.64 18.75
CA GLY A 350 -4.63 -15.37 18.71
C GLY A 350 -4.00 -15.38 17.30
N GLU A 351 -4.80 -15.44 16.24
CA GLU A 351 -4.30 -15.31 14.86
C GLU A 351 -3.94 -13.85 14.57
N VAL A 352 -2.88 -13.64 13.79
CA VAL A 352 -2.43 -12.29 13.39
C VAL A 352 -3.36 -11.77 12.29
N ALA A 353 -4.16 -10.76 12.61
CA ALA A 353 -5.02 -10.04 11.66
C ALA A 353 -4.26 -8.93 10.92
N VAL A 354 -3.35 -8.25 11.61
CA VAL A 354 -2.52 -7.16 11.07
C VAL A 354 -1.07 -7.39 11.49
N GLU A 355 -0.14 -7.31 10.54
CA GLU A 355 1.28 -7.56 10.76
C GLU A 355 1.91 -6.58 11.77
N PHE A 356 2.99 -7.03 12.43
CA PHE A 356 3.73 -6.28 13.45
C PHE A 356 4.63 -5.20 12.82
N VAL A 357 4.01 -4.16 12.26
CA VAL A 357 4.68 -3.13 11.46
C VAL A 357 4.39 -1.71 11.93
N TYR A 358 3.70 -1.50 13.05
CA TYR A 358 3.35 -0.16 13.53
C TYR A 358 4.10 0.19 14.82
N ASP A 359 4.33 1.49 15.06
CA ASP A 359 4.89 1.98 16.33
C ASP A 359 3.85 2.00 17.45
N LEU A 360 2.58 2.19 17.09
CA LEU A 360 1.42 2.19 17.99
C LEU A 360 0.18 1.84 17.18
N ILE A 361 -0.76 1.14 17.82
CA ILE A 361 -2.13 0.94 17.32
C ILE A 361 -3.09 1.24 18.48
N SER A 362 -4.09 2.09 18.26
CA SER A 362 -5.16 2.35 19.23
C SER A 362 -6.14 1.17 19.30
N ASP A 363 -7.03 1.19 20.28
CA ASP A 363 -8.17 0.27 20.26
C ASP A 363 -9.04 0.49 19.02
N PHE A 364 -9.70 -0.58 18.58
CA PHE A 364 -10.62 -0.52 17.45
C PHE A 364 -11.93 0.14 17.88
N GLN A 365 -12.35 1.15 17.11
CA GLN A 365 -13.62 1.84 17.27
C GLN A 365 -14.30 2.00 15.90
N SER A 366 -15.55 1.54 15.80
CA SER A 366 -16.33 1.53 14.55
C SER A 366 -15.58 0.89 13.38
N GLY A 367 -14.89 -0.23 13.62
CA GLY A 367 -14.13 -0.97 12.61
C GLY A 367 -12.81 -0.34 12.16
N HIS A 368 -12.31 0.67 12.87
CA HIS A 368 -11.07 1.36 12.54
C HIS A 368 -10.15 1.46 13.75
N ALA A 369 -8.84 1.54 13.50
CA ALA A 369 -7.85 1.85 14.51
C ALA A 369 -6.89 2.93 14.01
N ILE A 370 -6.49 3.81 14.92
CA ILE A 370 -5.48 4.82 14.66
C ILE A 370 -4.12 4.16 14.80
N VAL A 371 -3.23 4.42 13.85
CA VAL A 371 -1.90 3.82 13.81
C VAL A 371 -0.83 4.89 13.74
N LYS A 372 0.35 4.58 14.27
CA LYS A 372 1.53 5.46 14.22
C LYS A 372 2.68 4.80 13.47
N ILE A 373 3.33 5.55 12.59
CA ILE A 373 4.61 5.20 11.94
C ILE A 373 5.48 6.46 11.94
N GLU A 374 6.72 6.38 12.45
CA GLU A 374 7.74 7.45 12.36
C GLU A 374 7.18 8.84 12.77
N ASP A 375 6.49 8.89 13.91
CA ASP A 375 5.87 10.10 14.47
C ASP A 375 4.67 10.70 13.72
N LYS A 376 4.11 9.98 12.74
CA LYS A 376 2.88 10.37 12.05
C LYS A 376 1.74 9.39 12.28
N PHE A 377 0.53 9.94 12.37
CA PHE A 377 -0.70 9.18 12.61
C PHE A 377 -1.51 9.00 11.34
N GLY A 378 -2.12 7.82 11.23
CA GLY A 378 -3.03 7.42 10.16
C GLY A 378 -4.15 6.51 10.70
N LEU A 379 -4.96 5.97 9.79
CA LEU A 379 -6.11 5.12 10.14
C LEU A 379 -6.07 3.85 9.30
N ILE A 380 -6.26 2.70 9.94
CA ILE A 380 -6.44 1.40 9.27
C ILE A 380 -7.85 0.86 9.52
N ASP A 381 -8.32 0.01 8.62
CA ASP A 381 -9.48 -0.84 8.87
C ASP A 381 -9.08 -2.11 9.66
N ARG A 382 -10.08 -2.92 10.02
CA ARG A 382 -9.91 -4.21 10.72
C ARG A 382 -8.99 -5.23 10.04
N ASN A 383 -8.72 -5.07 8.75
CA ASN A 383 -7.83 -5.96 7.99
C ASN A 383 -6.42 -5.37 7.85
N GLY A 384 -6.14 -4.23 8.49
CA GLY A 384 -4.87 -3.53 8.38
C GLY A 384 -4.71 -2.73 7.09
N LYS A 385 -5.77 -2.58 6.29
CA LYS A 385 -5.71 -1.72 5.11
C LYS A 385 -5.71 -0.27 5.56
N THR A 386 -4.72 0.48 5.10
CA THR A 386 -4.67 1.93 5.30
C THR A 386 -5.87 2.62 4.64
N VAL A 387 -6.69 3.25 5.46
CA VAL A 387 -7.81 4.12 5.04
C VAL A 387 -7.32 5.56 4.94
N ILE A 388 -6.53 6.00 5.93
CA ILE A 388 -5.90 7.32 5.97
C ILE A 388 -4.39 7.12 6.17
N PRO A 389 -3.53 7.67 5.30
CA PRO A 389 -2.09 7.49 5.41
C PRO A 389 -1.53 8.16 6.66
N CYS A 390 -0.40 7.63 7.18
CA CYS A 390 0.30 8.21 8.33
C CYS A 390 1.00 9.52 7.95
N VAL A 391 0.26 10.63 7.99
CA VAL A 391 0.77 11.97 7.62
C VAL A 391 0.43 13.06 8.63
N TYR A 392 -0.47 12.79 9.57
CA TYR A 392 -0.96 13.77 10.55
C TYR A 392 -0.07 13.82 11.79
N GLU A 393 0.01 14.99 12.42
CA GLU A 393 0.79 15.20 13.66
C GLU A 393 0.11 14.56 14.87
N ASP A 394 -1.22 14.53 14.85
CA ASP A 394 -2.06 13.84 15.82
C ASP A 394 -3.38 13.43 15.14
N LEU A 395 -3.96 12.34 15.60
CA LEU A 395 -5.24 11.83 15.13
C LEU A 395 -5.98 11.17 16.30
N GLN A 396 -7.23 11.53 16.52
CA GLN A 396 -8.04 11.03 17.65
C GLN A 396 -9.49 10.81 17.22
N PHE A 397 -10.16 9.77 17.75
CA PHE A 397 -11.60 9.62 17.60
C PHE A 397 -12.35 10.70 18.37
N VAL A 398 -13.41 11.24 17.77
CA VAL A 398 -14.31 12.23 18.38
C VAL A 398 -15.74 11.99 17.91
N PHE A 399 -16.73 12.29 18.76
CA PHE A 399 -18.15 12.18 18.42
C PHE A 399 -18.56 10.81 17.84
N THR A 400 -17.99 9.73 18.39
CA THR A 400 -18.17 8.32 17.95
C THR A 400 -17.59 7.96 16.58
N ASP A 401 -17.89 8.71 15.51
CA ASP A 401 -17.58 8.35 14.11
C ASP A 401 -16.83 9.44 13.31
N LEU A 402 -16.23 10.41 14.00
CA LEU A 402 -15.37 11.43 13.41
C LEU A 402 -13.95 11.35 13.95
N LEU A 403 -13.04 12.00 13.23
CA LEU A 403 -11.63 12.12 13.60
C LEU A 403 -11.25 13.58 13.75
N LEU A 404 -10.67 13.89 14.90
CA LEU A 404 -9.92 15.11 15.14
C LEU A 404 -8.50 14.90 14.61
N PHE A 405 -8.01 15.82 13.79
CA PHE A 405 -6.65 15.74 13.25
C PHE A 405 -5.90 17.05 13.46
N LEU A 406 -4.59 16.94 13.74
CA LEU A 406 -3.70 18.08 13.89
C LEU A 406 -2.82 18.24 12.64
N GLU A 407 -2.86 19.43 12.05
CA GLU A 407 -2.08 19.83 10.89
C GLU A 407 -1.66 21.30 11.08
N ASP A 408 -0.37 21.60 10.96
CA ASP A 408 0.20 22.95 11.14
C ASP A 408 -0.19 23.59 12.48
N GLY A 409 -0.21 22.79 13.56
CA GLY A 409 -0.55 23.24 14.91
C GLY A 409 -2.02 23.63 15.12
N GLN A 410 -2.92 23.29 14.19
CA GLN A 410 -4.35 23.55 14.32
C GLN A 410 -5.17 22.28 14.11
N TYR A 411 -6.23 22.15 14.89
CA TYR A 411 -7.16 21.04 14.80
C TYR A 411 -8.21 21.27 13.71
N GLY A 412 -8.46 20.22 12.93
CA GLY A 412 -9.58 20.07 12.01
C GLY A 412 -10.37 18.79 12.31
N VAL A 413 -11.50 18.61 11.63
CA VAL A 413 -12.37 17.42 11.80
C VAL A 413 -12.59 16.75 10.44
N MET A 414 -12.50 15.42 10.39
CA MET A 414 -12.78 14.62 9.20
C MET A 414 -13.64 13.39 9.55
N ASN A 415 -14.22 12.73 8.54
CA ASN A 415 -14.86 11.44 8.73
C ASN A 415 -13.86 10.27 8.60
N LEU A 416 -14.31 9.05 8.91
CA LEU A 416 -13.49 7.83 8.82
C LEU A 416 -13.02 7.49 7.40
N GLN A 417 -13.58 8.11 6.35
CA GLN A 417 -13.12 7.96 4.96
C GLN A 417 -12.04 9.00 4.59
N GLY A 418 -11.58 9.83 5.53
CA GLY A 418 -10.57 10.85 5.31
C GLY A 418 -11.09 12.15 4.67
N GLN A 419 -12.41 12.32 4.54
CA GLN A 419 -12.99 13.56 4.01
C GLN A 419 -13.01 14.63 5.10
N ARG A 420 -12.26 15.71 4.88
CA ARG A 420 -12.24 16.89 5.76
C ARG A 420 -13.63 17.53 5.81
N LYS A 421 -14.21 17.60 7.01
CA LYS A 421 -15.49 18.27 7.29
C LYS A 421 -15.27 19.68 7.81
N ILE A 422 -14.24 19.87 8.64
CA ILE A 422 -13.74 21.17 9.10
C ILE A 422 -12.25 21.20 8.81
N ALA A 423 -11.79 22.21 8.05
CA ALA A 423 -10.37 22.44 7.82
C ALA A 423 -9.66 22.85 9.12
N PRO A 424 -8.33 22.63 9.27
CA PRO A 424 -7.57 23.06 10.43
C PRO A 424 -7.80 24.54 10.73
N LYS A 425 -8.36 24.84 11.90
CA LYS A 425 -8.62 26.23 12.32
C LYS A 425 -8.72 26.44 13.83
N PHE A 426 -8.75 25.36 14.61
CA PHE A 426 -8.90 25.44 16.05
C PHE A 426 -7.54 25.18 16.71
N PRO A 427 -6.85 26.19 17.26
CA PRO A 427 -5.67 25.96 18.10
C PRO A 427 -5.97 25.06 19.31
N ASP A 428 -7.17 25.18 19.90
CA ASP A 428 -7.61 24.31 20.99
C ASP A 428 -8.93 23.61 20.64
N PHE A 429 -8.96 22.29 20.85
CA PHE A 429 -10.14 21.46 20.71
C PHE A 429 -10.20 20.47 21.88
N LEU A 430 -11.23 20.59 22.72
CA LEU A 430 -11.42 19.74 23.89
C LEU A 430 -12.77 19.01 23.78
N PRO A 431 -12.78 17.72 23.39
CA PRO A 431 -13.97 16.89 23.47
C PRO A 431 -14.45 16.81 24.93
N VAL A 432 -15.76 16.96 25.12
CA VAL A 432 -16.39 16.87 26.45
C VAL A 432 -17.04 15.50 26.61
N ASP A 433 -17.83 15.13 25.59
CA ASP A 433 -18.56 13.88 25.47
C ASP A 433 -18.79 13.60 23.98
N ASP A 434 -19.61 12.59 23.67
CA ASP A 434 -19.93 12.20 22.28
C ASP A 434 -20.72 13.27 21.49
N ASN A 435 -21.20 14.33 22.14
CA ASN A 435 -22.04 15.36 21.52
C ASN A 435 -21.39 16.74 21.47
N PHE A 436 -20.51 17.09 22.41
CA PHE A 436 -19.99 18.46 22.55
C PHE A 436 -18.48 18.52 22.66
N ALA A 437 -17.90 19.56 22.09
CA ALA A 437 -16.52 19.96 22.29
C ALA A 437 -16.41 21.46 22.60
N LEU A 438 -15.52 21.83 23.51
CA LEU A 438 -15.10 23.21 23.70
C LEU A 438 -14.00 23.52 22.68
N VAL A 439 -14.17 24.59 21.92
CA VAL A 439 -13.23 24.97 20.85
C VAL A 439 -12.79 26.42 21.00
N SER A 440 -11.59 26.74 20.51
CA SER A 440 -11.08 28.11 20.41
C SER A 440 -10.54 28.33 19.00
N ASP A 441 -10.80 29.50 18.42
CA ASP A 441 -10.24 29.94 17.13
C ASP A 441 -9.20 31.06 17.28
N GLY A 442 -8.76 31.33 18.52
CA GLY A 442 -7.85 32.42 18.87
C GLY A 442 -8.55 33.76 19.13
N GLN A 443 -9.81 33.96 18.72
CA GLN A 443 -10.61 35.16 19.07
C GLN A 443 -11.39 34.97 20.36
N GLY A 444 -11.82 33.75 20.64
CA GLY A 444 -12.53 33.40 21.86
C GLY A 444 -12.87 31.91 21.91
N LYS A 445 -13.60 31.52 22.95
CA LYS A 445 -14.09 30.16 23.17
C LYS A 445 -15.50 29.99 22.62
N GLY A 446 -15.78 28.80 22.13
CA GLY A 446 -17.07 28.36 21.60
C GLY A 446 -17.38 26.91 21.98
N VAL A 447 -18.57 26.46 21.55
CA VAL A 447 -19.04 25.08 21.73
C VAL A 447 -19.43 24.53 20.37
N LEU A 448 -18.79 23.44 19.97
CA LEU A 448 -19.08 22.68 18.76
C LEU A 448 -19.93 21.46 19.14
N HIS A 449 -21.02 21.21 18.40
CA HIS A 449 -21.81 19.99 18.50
C HIS A 449 -21.30 18.92 17.54
N SER A 450 -21.64 17.64 17.78
CA SER A 450 -21.28 16.49 16.94
C SER A 450 -21.83 16.60 15.50
N SER A 451 -22.89 17.38 15.28
CA SER A 451 -23.36 17.77 13.93
C SER A 451 -22.42 18.72 13.19
N LEU A 452 -21.35 19.17 13.84
CA LEU A 452 -20.38 20.16 13.37
C LEU A 452 -20.90 21.60 13.32
N ASP A 453 -22.03 21.86 13.97
CA ASP A 453 -22.55 23.20 14.18
C ASP A 453 -21.94 23.86 15.42
N LEU A 454 -21.53 25.12 15.31
CA LEU A 454 -21.13 25.94 16.46
C LEU A 454 -22.38 26.43 17.19
N LEU A 455 -22.76 25.74 18.28
CA LEU A 455 -23.87 26.16 19.14
C LEU A 455 -23.57 27.47 19.86
N ILE A 456 -22.30 27.67 20.25
CA ILE A 456 -21.80 28.92 20.80
C ILE A 456 -20.61 29.33 19.92
N PRO A 457 -20.71 30.46 19.19
CA PRO A 457 -19.60 30.98 18.39
C PRO A 457 -18.36 31.28 19.24
N CYS A 458 -17.18 31.20 18.63
CA CYS A 458 -15.89 31.52 19.26
C CYS A 458 -15.73 33.02 19.53
N ALA A 459 -16.44 33.53 20.52
CA ALA A 459 -16.43 34.93 20.92
C ALA A 459 -16.43 35.12 22.43
N SER A 460 -16.46 34.03 23.19
CA SER A 460 -16.59 34.08 24.65
C SER A 460 -15.25 34.06 25.36
N ASP A 461 -15.10 34.76 26.47
CA ASP A 461 -13.86 34.76 27.26
C ASP A 461 -13.67 33.40 27.96
N GLU A 462 -14.76 32.86 28.51
CA GLU A 462 -14.76 31.63 29.28
C GLU A 462 -16.07 30.85 29.06
N ILE A 463 -15.96 29.53 28.94
CA ILE A 463 -17.10 28.61 28.89
C ILE A 463 -16.87 27.50 29.91
N LYS A 464 -17.87 27.25 30.76
CA LYS A 464 -17.88 26.15 31.74
C LYS A 464 -19.16 25.34 31.60
N ILE A 465 -19.04 24.03 31.70
CA ILE A 465 -20.16 23.10 31.53
C ILE A 465 -20.85 22.91 32.88
N ILE A 466 -22.19 22.90 32.85
CA ILE A 466 -23.05 22.63 34.01
C ILE A 466 -24.12 21.59 33.62
N ASN A 467 -24.81 21.01 34.60
CA ASN A 467 -25.79 19.93 34.37
C ASN A 467 -26.87 20.25 33.33
N GLU A 468 -27.18 21.52 33.10
CA GLU A 468 -28.31 21.98 32.28
C GLU A 468 -27.85 22.94 31.15
N GLY A 469 -26.55 22.94 30.81
CA GLY A 469 -25.99 23.74 29.72
C GLY A 469 -24.58 24.26 29.98
N PHE A 470 -24.35 25.51 29.57
CA PHE A 470 -23.04 26.17 29.58
C PHE A 470 -23.13 27.53 30.27
N LEU A 471 -22.24 27.76 31.23
CA LEU A 471 -21.95 29.10 31.73
C LEU A 471 -21.04 29.79 30.73
N VAL A 472 -21.48 30.93 30.21
CA VAL A 472 -20.72 31.72 29.22
C VAL A 472 -20.34 33.04 29.86
N LYS A 473 -19.06 33.42 29.77
CA LYS A 473 -18.56 34.68 30.30
C LYS A 473 -18.03 35.56 29.19
N ASN A 474 -18.59 36.77 29.09
CA ASN A 474 -18.24 37.79 28.11
C ASN A 474 -18.03 39.13 28.81
N GLN A 475 -16.90 39.78 28.57
CA GLN A 475 -16.54 41.09 29.15
C GLN A 475 -16.69 41.12 30.69
N GLY A 476 -16.34 40.00 31.34
CA GLY A 476 -16.42 39.86 32.79
C GLY A 476 -17.81 39.55 33.35
N LYS A 477 -18.85 39.45 32.51
CA LYS A 477 -20.21 39.08 32.92
C LYS A 477 -20.56 37.65 32.49
N THR A 478 -21.23 36.91 33.36
CA THR A 478 -21.61 35.51 33.15
C THR A 478 -23.11 35.37 32.88
N GLY A 479 -23.46 34.53 31.92
CA GLY A 479 -24.81 34.10 31.58
C GLY A 479 -24.90 32.59 31.45
N VAL A 480 -26.03 32.08 30.95
CA VAL A 480 -26.28 30.66 30.73
C VAL A 480 -26.85 30.42 29.34
N VAL A 481 -26.26 29.47 28.63
CA VAL A 481 -26.73 28.95 27.34
C VAL A 481 -27.10 27.48 27.53
N ASP A 482 -28.26 27.05 27.05
CA ASP A 482 -28.67 25.64 27.14
C ASP A 482 -27.96 24.75 26.10
N PHE A 483 -28.17 23.43 26.16
CA PHE A 483 -27.60 22.48 25.20
C PHE A 483 -28.10 22.63 23.76
N LEU A 484 -29.11 23.47 23.52
CA LEU A 484 -29.58 23.82 22.18
C LEU A 484 -28.95 25.12 21.66
N GLY A 485 -27.98 25.70 22.38
CA GLY A 485 -27.34 26.96 22.01
C GLY A 485 -28.20 28.19 22.31
N ARG A 486 -29.32 28.06 23.03
CA ARG A 486 -30.20 29.20 23.35
C ARG A 486 -29.74 29.87 24.63
N GLN A 487 -29.56 31.19 24.59
CA GLN A 487 -29.27 31.97 25.79
C GLN A 487 -30.51 32.03 26.69
N VAL A 488 -30.51 31.22 27.75
CA VAL A 488 -31.60 31.14 28.75
C VAL A 488 -31.42 32.12 29.89
N VAL A 489 -30.19 32.57 30.13
CA VAL A 489 -29.86 33.64 31.08
C VAL A 489 -28.84 34.57 30.41
N PRO A 490 -29.12 35.88 30.33
CA PRO A 490 -28.20 36.83 29.70
C PRO A 490 -26.90 37.01 30.49
N CYS A 491 -25.83 37.39 29.79
CA CYS A 491 -24.51 37.70 30.37
C CYS A 491 -24.53 39.05 31.10
N ASP A 492 -25.30 39.14 32.19
CA ASP A 492 -25.51 40.37 32.97
C ASP A 492 -25.04 40.27 34.43
N TYR A 493 -24.53 39.09 34.82
CA TYR A 493 -24.19 38.77 36.21
C TYR A 493 -22.67 38.81 36.42
N ASP A 494 -22.21 39.25 37.59
CA ASP A 494 -20.77 39.29 37.90
C ASP A 494 -20.17 37.88 37.96
N GLU A 495 -20.99 36.92 38.40
CA GLU A 495 -20.60 35.52 38.54
C GLU A 495 -21.84 34.63 38.61
N ILE A 496 -21.77 33.46 37.99
CA ILE A 496 -22.73 32.37 38.19
C ILE A 496 -21.91 31.12 38.50
N SER A 497 -22.24 30.43 39.59
CA SER A 497 -21.50 29.28 40.07
C SER A 497 -22.44 28.11 40.37
N PRO A 498 -22.11 26.87 39.95
CA PRO A 498 -22.92 25.70 40.23
C PRO A 498 -22.95 25.40 41.73
N THR A 499 -24.14 25.06 42.25
CA THR A 499 -24.31 24.59 43.63
C THR A 499 -25.01 23.22 43.62
N ILE A 500 -25.89 22.94 44.58
CA ILE A 500 -26.65 21.69 44.57
C ILE A 500 -27.71 21.77 43.48
N PHE A 501 -27.74 20.76 42.61
CA PHE A 501 -28.79 20.65 41.60
C PHE A 501 -30.19 20.69 42.27
N PRO A 502 -31.16 21.48 41.77
CA PRO A 502 -31.18 22.22 40.49
C PRO A 502 -30.95 23.74 40.65
N PHE A 503 -30.04 24.18 41.51
CA PHE A 503 -29.81 25.59 41.80
C PHE A 503 -28.40 26.05 41.39
N LEU A 504 -28.32 27.33 40.97
CA LEU A 504 -27.07 28.05 40.73
C LEU A 504 -27.02 29.26 41.66
N LEU A 505 -25.84 29.57 42.18
CA LEU A 505 -25.58 30.80 42.91
C LEU A 505 -25.22 31.89 41.89
N VAL A 506 -25.88 33.03 41.98
CA VAL A 506 -25.71 34.15 41.07
C VAL A 506 -25.31 35.39 41.86
N ARG A 507 -24.31 36.13 41.40
CA ARG A 507 -23.82 37.38 42.00
C ARG A 507 -24.01 38.56 41.05
N LYS A 508 -24.54 39.67 41.57
CA LYS A 508 -24.67 40.95 40.85
C LYS A 508 -24.63 42.12 41.82
N ASP A 509 -23.82 43.13 41.53
CA ASP A 509 -23.77 44.40 42.28
C ASP A 509 -23.55 44.21 43.79
N LYS A 510 -22.60 43.32 44.16
CA LYS A 510 -22.31 42.91 45.56
C LYS A 510 -23.49 42.23 46.27
N LYS A 511 -24.49 41.74 45.53
CA LYS A 511 -25.59 40.91 46.05
C LYS A 511 -25.49 39.52 45.46
N PHE A 512 -26.01 38.53 46.18
CA PHE A 512 -26.16 37.18 45.67
C PHE A 512 -27.60 36.71 45.79
N PHE A 513 -27.96 35.75 44.94
CA PHE A 513 -29.28 35.14 44.86
C PHE A 513 -29.19 33.78 44.16
N HIS A 514 -30.24 32.96 44.29
CA HIS A 514 -30.28 31.62 43.72
C HIS A 514 -31.18 31.58 42.50
N LEU A 515 -30.68 30.96 41.43
CA LEU A 515 -31.37 30.72 40.17
C LEU A 515 -31.76 29.24 40.11
N SER A 516 -33.02 28.94 39.81
CA SER A 516 -33.43 27.55 39.55
C SER A 516 -33.21 27.20 38.09
N THR A 517 -32.51 26.09 37.81
CA THR A 517 -32.28 25.61 36.44
C THR A 517 -33.54 24.99 35.82
N LYS A 518 -34.55 24.62 36.64
CA LYS A 518 -35.82 24.06 36.13
C LYS A 518 -36.63 25.04 35.29
N ASN A 519 -36.50 26.33 35.55
CA ASN A 519 -37.28 27.37 34.88
C ASN A 519 -36.47 28.64 34.58
N TRP A 520 -35.16 28.63 34.88
CA TRP A 520 -34.24 29.75 34.72
C TRP A 520 -34.70 31.05 35.41
N ARG A 521 -35.34 30.92 36.58
CA ARG A 521 -35.80 32.07 37.39
C ARG A 521 -35.07 32.20 38.71
N ILE A 522 -34.85 33.44 39.12
CA ILE A 522 -34.36 33.76 40.46
C ILE A 522 -35.45 33.38 41.48
N VAL A 523 -35.08 32.59 42.50
CA VAL A 523 -36.01 32.05 43.51
C VAL A 523 -35.80 32.62 44.91
N THR A 524 -34.80 33.48 45.09
CA THR A 524 -34.54 34.19 46.36
C THR A 524 -34.43 35.69 46.13
N VAL A 525 -34.80 36.50 47.12
CA VAL A 525 -34.58 37.95 47.07
C VAL A 525 -33.07 38.30 47.05
N PRO A 526 -32.68 39.45 46.46
CA PRO A 526 -31.29 39.89 46.47
C PRO A 526 -30.77 40.10 47.88
N THR A 527 -29.73 39.35 48.26
CA THR A 527 -29.11 39.43 49.58
C THR A 527 -27.74 40.07 49.43
N GLU A 528 -27.47 41.15 50.17
CA GLU A 528 -26.14 41.80 50.13
C GLU A 528 -25.06 40.84 50.62
N VAL A 529 -23.92 40.83 49.93
CA VAL A 529 -22.66 40.31 50.45
C VAL A 529 -22.25 41.29 51.55
N PHE A 530 -22.84 41.11 52.72
CA PHE A 530 -22.54 41.93 53.87
C PHE A 530 -21.06 41.79 54.21
N GLU A 531 -20.32 42.90 54.30
CA GLU A 531 -18.90 42.87 54.68
C GLU A 531 -18.67 42.01 55.94
N GLY A 532 -17.82 40.98 55.81
CA GLY A 532 -17.49 40.04 56.89
C GLY A 532 -18.45 38.85 57.04
N TRP A 533 -19.31 38.56 56.07
CA TRP A 533 -20.11 37.33 56.05
C TRP A 533 -19.57 36.25 55.12
N LYS A 534 -19.60 35.00 55.59
CA LYS A 534 -19.23 33.79 54.83
C LYS A 534 -20.47 32.93 54.66
N GLU A 535 -20.80 32.53 53.44
CA GLU A 535 -21.80 31.49 53.18
C GLU A 535 -21.26 30.16 53.74
N VAL A 536 -22.07 29.49 54.58
CA VAL A 536 -21.64 28.30 55.33
C VAL A 536 -22.39 27.05 54.88
N SER A 537 -23.50 27.20 54.15
CA SER A 537 -24.25 26.07 53.59
C SER A 537 -24.82 26.37 52.21
N VAL A 538 -25.04 25.33 51.43
CA VAL A 538 -25.69 25.39 50.12
C VAL A 538 -27.22 25.58 50.26
N PHE A 539 -27.85 26.30 49.34
CA PHE A 539 -29.32 26.45 49.28
C PHE A 539 -30.03 25.14 48.93
N ASN A 540 -30.99 24.74 49.76
CA ASN A 540 -31.73 23.49 49.63
C ASN A 540 -33.12 23.63 48.96
N GLY A 541 -33.43 24.79 48.40
CA GLY A 541 -34.75 25.10 47.83
C GLY A 541 -35.69 25.86 48.78
N SER A 542 -35.36 25.97 50.07
CA SER A 542 -36.15 26.71 51.06
C SER A 542 -35.34 27.75 51.85
N ASN A 543 -34.09 27.44 52.18
CA ASN A 543 -33.22 28.30 52.97
C ASN A 543 -31.74 27.97 52.78
N PHE A 544 -30.88 28.86 53.28
CA PHE A 544 -29.42 28.72 53.32
C PHE A 544 -28.83 29.40 54.57
N LEU A 545 -27.62 29.03 54.97
CA LEU A 545 -26.95 29.48 56.19
C LEU A 545 -25.80 30.44 55.88
N VAL A 546 -25.75 31.55 56.60
CA VAL A 546 -24.70 32.58 56.49
C VAL A 546 -24.11 32.89 57.86
N GLN A 547 -22.83 33.25 57.93
CA GLN A 547 -22.13 33.60 59.18
C GLN A 547 -21.72 35.07 59.20
N ARG A 548 -21.88 35.78 60.34
CA ARG A 548 -21.41 37.15 60.63
C ARG A 548 -20.76 37.22 62.00
N LYS A 549 -19.55 37.78 62.13
CA LYS A 549 -18.91 38.06 63.44
C LYS A 549 -18.96 36.84 64.40
N GLY A 550 -18.84 35.62 63.85
CA GLY A 550 -18.93 34.36 64.61
C GLY A 550 -20.34 33.81 64.86
N ASN A 551 -21.41 34.54 64.52
CA ASN A 551 -22.80 34.09 64.62
C ASN A 551 -23.30 33.58 63.26
N GLN A 552 -24.22 32.62 63.26
CA GLN A 552 -24.83 32.03 62.08
C GLN A 552 -26.32 32.35 62.03
N TYR A 553 -26.86 32.53 60.82
CA TYR A 553 -28.24 32.91 60.55
C TYR A 553 -28.77 32.12 59.36
N TRP A 554 -29.97 31.58 59.47
CA TRP A 554 -30.70 31.06 58.31
C TRP A 554 -31.40 32.18 57.59
N VAL A 555 -31.35 32.13 56.27
CA VAL A 555 -32.06 33.03 55.37
C VAL A 555 -33.07 32.21 54.59
N ASP A 556 -34.35 32.58 54.65
CA ASP A 556 -35.39 31.98 53.79
C ASP A 556 -35.43 32.65 52.40
N THR A 557 -36.32 32.18 51.52
CA THR A 557 -36.46 32.72 50.16
C THR A 557 -36.88 34.20 50.10
N LEU A 558 -37.45 34.74 51.18
CA LEU A 558 -37.86 36.14 51.32
C LEU A 558 -36.79 37.01 52.00
N GLY A 559 -35.64 36.45 52.36
CA GLY A 559 -34.54 37.17 53.01
C GLY A 559 -34.72 37.33 54.52
N LYS A 560 -35.70 36.63 55.13
CA LYS A 560 -35.95 36.72 56.57
C LYS A 560 -34.92 35.91 57.34
N LEU A 561 -34.33 36.53 58.35
CA LEU A 561 -33.33 35.91 59.22
C LEU A 561 -33.97 35.16 60.39
N THR A 562 -33.44 33.97 60.71
CA THR A 562 -33.71 33.32 62.00
C THR A 562 -32.92 33.96 63.14
N LYS A 563 -33.20 33.52 64.38
CA LYS A 563 -32.41 33.89 65.56
C LYS A 563 -30.94 33.46 65.38
N ALA A 564 -30.01 34.29 65.85
CA ALA A 564 -28.58 34.07 65.75
C ALA A 564 -28.13 32.85 66.57
N THR A 565 -27.32 31.99 65.96
CA THR A 565 -26.75 30.79 66.60
C THR A 565 -25.22 30.89 66.63
N LYS A 566 -24.55 30.39 67.67
CA LYS A 566 -23.09 30.47 67.80
C LYS A 566 -22.50 29.07 67.91
N LEU A 567 -22.02 28.53 66.79
CA LEU A 567 -21.41 27.19 66.70
C LEU A 567 -19.96 27.34 66.15
N PRO A 568 -18.94 26.80 66.85
CA PRO A 568 -17.51 26.96 66.52
C PRO A 568 -17.10 26.46 65.11
N THR A 569 -17.53 25.26 64.73
CA THR A 569 -17.34 24.66 63.41
C THR A 569 -18.63 23.97 63.01
N VAL A 570 -19.01 24.05 61.74
CA VAL A 570 -20.27 23.49 61.23
C VAL A 570 -20.01 22.77 59.92
N GLU A 571 -20.40 21.50 59.86
CA GLU A 571 -20.55 20.73 58.63
C GLU A 571 -22.03 20.51 58.33
N PHE A 572 -22.39 20.60 57.05
CA PHE A 572 -23.78 20.68 56.61
C PHE A 572 -24.24 19.42 55.88
N SER A 573 -25.41 18.90 56.26
CA SER A 573 -26.13 17.89 55.50
C SER A 573 -27.65 18.10 55.59
N GLY A 574 -28.24 18.66 54.52
CA GLY A 574 -29.69 18.72 54.34
C GLY A 574 -30.44 19.63 55.32
N GLN A 575 -31.01 19.06 56.40
CA GLN A 575 -31.83 19.78 57.39
C GLN A 575 -31.20 19.91 58.77
N ILE A 576 -30.05 19.26 59.01
CA ILE A 576 -29.37 19.20 60.32
C ILE A 576 -27.99 19.85 60.25
N LEU A 577 -27.56 20.41 61.38
CA LEU A 577 -26.21 20.98 61.54
C LEU A 577 -25.36 19.99 62.35
N VAL A 578 -24.17 19.65 61.86
CA VAL A 578 -23.17 18.93 62.67
C VAL A 578 -22.16 19.96 63.14
N ALA A 579 -21.97 20.10 64.45
CA ALA A 579 -21.11 21.15 64.99
C ALA A 579 -20.35 20.74 66.25
N ASN A 580 -19.17 21.33 66.46
CA ASN A 580 -18.33 21.03 67.61
C ASN A 580 -18.76 21.86 68.83
N GLN A 581 -19.22 21.23 69.92
CA GLN A 581 -19.90 21.97 71.00
C GLN A 581 -18.96 22.50 72.10
N THR A 582 -17.70 22.06 72.17
CA THR A 582 -16.77 22.46 73.26
C THR A 582 -15.32 22.67 72.81
N SER A 583 -14.51 23.33 73.65
CA SER A 583 -13.06 23.49 73.50
C SER A 583 -12.26 22.17 73.41
N ASN A 584 -12.94 21.03 73.58
CA ASN A 584 -12.36 19.69 73.66
C ASN A 584 -12.52 18.88 72.37
N GLY A 585 -13.24 19.40 71.35
CA GLY A 585 -13.28 18.79 70.02
C GLY A 585 -14.45 17.85 69.71
N ASN A 586 -15.44 17.68 70.60
CA ASN A 586 -16.58 16.76 70.39
C ASN A 586 -17.69 17.33 69.48
N LEU A 587 -18.17 16.52 68.53
CA LEU A 587 -19.23 16.85 67.55
C LEU A 587 -20.63 16.54 68.09
N GLY A 588 -21.63 17.36 67.75
CA GLY A 588 -23.06 17.15 68.07
C GLY A 588 -23.99 17.48 66.89
N ILE A 589 -25.24 17.00 66.94
CA ILE A 589 -26.26 17.26 65.90
C ILE A 589 -27.28 18.28 66.41
N PHE A 590 -27.52 19.33 65.64
CA PHE A 590 -28.38 20.45 66.01
C PHE A 590 -29.48 20.69 64.97
N ASP A 591 -30.62 21.18 65.45
CA ASP A 591 -31.69 21.69 64.59
C ASP A 591 -31.35 23.09 64.03
N ARG A 592 -32.27 23.63 63.22
CA ARG A 592 -32.11 24.93 62.58
C ARG A 592 -32.05 26.11 63.57
N GLN A 593 -32.48 25.93 64.81
CA GLN A 593 -32.38 26.95 65.87
C GLN A 593 -31.13 26.79 66.74
N GLY A 594 -30.28 25.79 66.47
CA GLY A 594 -29.14 25.47 67.32
C GLY A 594 -29.51 24.71 68.58
N THR A 595 -30.72 24.16 68.66
CA THR A 595 -31.09 23.23 69.72
C THR A 595 -30.43 21.89 69.42
N ALA A 596 -29.76 21.31 70.41
CA ALA A 596 -29.23 19.97 70.28
C ALA A 596 -30.37 18.98 70.04
N LEU A 597 -30.33 18.25 68.93
CA LEU A 597 -31.29 17.19 68.60
C LEU A 597 -30.93 15.87 69.30
N THR A 598 -29.68 15.73 69.75
CA THR A 598 -29.18 14.57 70.49
C THR A 598 -28.32 15.04 71.67
N GLY A 599 -28.22 14.23 72.73
CA GLY A 599 -27.42 14.52 73.92
C GLY A 599 -26.03 13.87 73.95
N MET A 600 -25.43 13.55 72.79
CA MET A 600 -24.16 12.80 72.73
C MET A 600 -23.06 13.55 71.98
N ASP A 601 -21.90 13.61 72.63
CA ASP A 601 -20.61 14.06 72.13
C ASP A 601 -19.97 12.97 71.26
N PHE A 602 -19.96 13.14 69.94
CA PHE A 602 -19.33 12.21 68.99
C PHE A 602 -17.85 12.55 68.77
N GLN A 603 -16.99 11.54 68.67
CA GLN A 603 -15.57 11.71 68.29
C GLN A 603 -15.40 11.89 66.77
N GLU A 604 -16.27 11.29 65.97
CA GLU A 604 -16.27 11.38 64.51
C GLU A 604 -17.72 11.22 64.02
N VAL A 605 -18.09 11.95 62.96
CA VAL A 605 -19.39 11.83 62.31
C VAL A 605 -19.14 11.56 60.83
N GLN A 606 -19.33 10.30 60.40
CA GLN A 606 -19.20 9.93 59.00
C GLN A 606 -20.56 9.97 58.32
N LEU A 607 -20.68 10.78 57.26
CA LEU A 607 -21.90 10.87 56.45
C LEU A 607 -22.01 9.62 55.57
N LEU A 608 -23.06 8.82 55.77
CA LEU A 608 -23.52 7.90 54.75
C LEU A 608 -24.12 8.74 53.62
N GLY A 609 -23.26 9.16 52.68
CA GLY A 609 -23.69 9.82 51.46
C GLY A 609 -24.74 8.96 50.75
N SER A 610 -25.77 9.61 50.21
CA SER A 610 -26.80 8.97 49.39
C SER A 610 -26.16 7.89 48.51
N MET A 611 -26.57 6.63 48.70
CA MET A 611 -26.23 5.55 47.78
C MET A 611 -26.54 6.01 46.37
N ARG A 612 -25.51 6.43 45.62
CA ARG A 612 -25.54 6.33 44.18
C ARG A 612 -25.62 4.83 43.93
N TRP A 613 -26.76 4.39 43.45
CA TRP A 613 -26.82 3.15 42.69
C TRP A 613 -25.82 3.33 41.54
N CYS A 614 -24.65 2.70 41.67
CA CYS A 614 -23.80 2.43 40.52
C CYS A 614 -24.56 1.43 39.66
N PHE A 615 -25.41 1.93 38.77
CA PHE A 615 -25.66 1.27 37.49
C PHE A 615 -24.82 2.00 36.46
N GLY A 616 -23.59 1.52 36.28
CA GLY A 616 -22.85 1.63 35.03
C GLY A 616 -22.71 0.21 34.46
N PRO A 617 -22.85 0.00 33.15
CA PRO A 617 -22.63 -1.31 32.56
C PRO A 617 -21.15 -1.68 32.58
N LYS A 618 -20.90 -2.99 32.53
CA LYS A 618 -19.59 -3.61 32.33
C LYS A 618 -18.88 -3.09 31.10
#